data_AF-A0A7J8PVA9-F1
#
_entry.id   AF-A0A7J8PVA9-F1
#
_cell.length_a   1.000
_cell.length_b   1.000
_cell.length_c   1.000
_cell.angle_alpha   90.00
_cell.angle_beta   90.00
_cell.angle_gamma   90.00
#
_symmetry.space_group_name_H-M   'P 1'
#
loop_
_entity.id
_entity.type
_entity.pdbx_description
1 polymer ?
#
loop_
_entity_poly.entity_id
_entity_poly.type
_entity_poly.pdbx_seq_one_letter_code
_entity_poly.pdbx_strand_id
1 'polypeptide(L)'
;MEYFKSTWVPKIEMWLSTIKTFPLASQEASGAIEAYHVKLKTKLFDDSHLGALQRVDWLVHKLTTELHSAYWLDRYADESDSFQHVKEEYIASTSWHRALQIPDSAVTLDDKGHLFAKVASQKDSSRTHLVWNPGSDFAFCDCAWSMQGNFCKHVIKVNMICENAKGCRPSMSFWSFREILIDLCKRPMDDSIGLDESVAWTHQMLDQIKQLVELNSSNDIGIVVNNMPLKWISKKGRTFVGIPASLPALPSDSKTITKNVQKSRKRKRLSRLR
;
A
#
# COMPACT_ATOMS: atom_id res chain seq x y z
N MET A 1 -8.79 3.79 16.71
CA MET A 1 -7.53 3.01 16.74
C MET A 1 -7.69 1.58 16.25
N GLU A 2 -8.75 0.84 16.64
CA GLU A 2 -8.97 -0.54 16.15
C GLU A 2 -9.16 -0.63 14.63
N TYR A 3 -9.95 0.26 14.03
CA TYR A 3 -10.13 0.31 12.57
C TYR A 3 -8.81 0.48 11.78
N PHE A 4 -7.91 1.32 12.28
CA PHE A 4 -6.60 1.50 11.66
C PHE A 4 -5.76 0.22 11.76
N LYS A 5 -5.77 -0.43 12.94
CA LYS A 5 -5.08 -1.71 13.14
C LYS A 5 -5.66 -2.84 12.30
N SER A 6 -6.98 -2.92 12.12
CA SER A 6 -7.61 -3.98 11.35
C SER A 6 -7.45 -3.80 9.84
N THR A 7 -7.48 -2.55 9.36
CA THR A 7 -7.61 -2.26 7.92
C THR A 7 -6.31 -1.80 7.29
N TRP A 8 -5.51 -1.00 8.00
CA TRP A 8 -4.31 -0.36 7.44
C TRP A 8 -3.02 -1.07 7.82
N VAL A 9 -2.88 -1.61 9.04
CA VAL A 9 -1.67 -2.35 9.43
C VAL A 9 -1.37 -3.53 8.49
N PRO A 10 -2.33 -4.40 8.12
CA PRO A 10 -2.05 -5.49 7.18
C PRO A 10 -1.62 -5.00 5.79
N LYS A 11 -2.18 -3.88 5.33
CA LYS A 11 -1.80 -3.26 4.04
C LYS A 11 -0.41 -2.65 4.11
N ILE A 12 -0.05 -1.98 5.20
CA ILE A 12 1.29 -1.42 5.41
C ILE A 12 2.32 -2.54 5.55
N GLU A 13 2.01 -3.62 6.27
CA GLU A 13 2.86 -4.80 6.37
C GLU A 13 3.05 -5.48 5.01
N MET A 14 1.97 -5.61 4.24
CA MET A 14 2.04 -6.07 2.86
C MET A 14 2.95 -5.16 2.03
N TRP A 15 2.81 -3.84 2.09
CA TRP A 15 3.64 -2.91 1.33
C TRP A 15 5.11 -2.95 1.76
N LEU A 16 5.38 -3.04 3.06
CA LEU A 16 6.73 -3.20 3.59
C LEU A 16 7.36 -4.53 3.16
N SER A 17 6.58 -5.62 3.20
CA SER A 17 7.00 -6.92 2.68
C SER A 17 7.29 -6.82 1.19
N THR A 18 6.35 -6.25 0.41
CA THR A 18 6.51 -6.03 -1.02
C THR A 18 7.76 -5.23 -1.30
N ILE A 19 7.99 -4.08 -0.67
CA ILE A 19 9.17 -3.23 -0.87
C ILE A 19 10.48 -3.93 -0.50
N LYS A 20 10.48 -4.76 0.56
CA LYS A 20 11.64 -5.59 0.92
C LYS A 20 11.90 -6.70 -0.11
N THR A 21 10.85 -7.24 -0.72
CA THR A 21 10.93 -8.32 -1.72
C THR A 21 11.02 -7.82 -3.16
N PHE A 22 10.66 -6.56 -3.41
CA PHE A 22 10.72 -5.94 -4.72
C PHE A 22 12.18 -5.57 -4.97
N PRO A 23 12.76 -5.87 -6.14
CA PRO A 23 14.11 -5.46 -6.49
C PRO A 23 14.14 -3.95 -6.79
N LEU A 24 13.81 -3.12 -5.80
CA LEU A 24 14.02 -1.69 -5.84
C LEU A 24 15.50 -1.44 -5.54
N ALA A 25 16.28 -1.04 -6.55
CA ALA A 25 17.64 -0.48 -6.44
C ALA A 25 18.50 -1.08 -5.31
N SER A 26 18.42 -2.40 -5.09
CA SER A 26 19.26 -3.07 -4.09
C SER A 26 20.70 -3.06 -4.60
N GLN A 27 21.68 -3.10 -3.68
CA GLN A 27 23.08 -3.21 -4.08
C GLN A 27 23.34 -4.48 -4.91
N GLU A 28 22.54 -5.53 -4.73
CA GLU A 28 22.53 -6.72 -5.59
C GLU A 28 22.07 -6.39 -7.02
N ALA A 29 20.92 -5.74 -7.18
CA ALA A 29 20.39 -5.37 -8.48
C ALA A 29 21.34 -4.40 -9.21
N SER A 30 21.86 -3.40 -8.50
CA SER A 30 22.87 -2.46 -9.01
C SER A 30 24.16 -3.17 -9.43
N GLY A 31 24.64 -4.14 -8.63
CA GLY A 31 25.81 -4.95 -8.97
C GLY A 31 25.59 -5.86 -10.18
N ALA A 32 24.40 -6.42 -10.35
CA ALA A 32 24.04 -7.22 -11.52
C ALA A 32 23.94 -6.36 -12.79
N ILE A 33 23.33 -5.17 -12.70
CA ILE A 33 23.26 -4.20 -13.79
C ILE A 33 24.67 -3.76 -14.20
N GLU A 34 25.54 -3.43 -13.24
CA GLU A 34 26.92 -3.09 -13.51
C GLU A 34 27.65 -4.22 -14.25
N ALA A 35 27.58 -5.45 -13.75
CA ALA A 35 28.24 -6.60 -14.37
C ALA A 35 27.76 -6.83 -15.81
N TYR A 36 26.45 -6.68 -16.05
CA TYR A 36 25.88 -6.74 -17.40
C TYR A 36 26.46 -5.65 -18.31
N HIS A 37 26.57 -4.40 -17.83
CA HIS A 37 27.15 -3.31 -18.60
C HIS A 37 28.65 -3.46 -18.82
N VAL A 38 29.40 -4.04 -17.88
CA VAL A 38 30.82 -4.37 -18.07
C VAL A 38 30.96 -5.43 -19.16
N LYS A 39 30.15 -6.50 -19.14
CA LYS A 39 30.14 -7.55 -20.17
C LYS A 39 29.73 -7.01 -21.53
N LEU A 40 28.76 -6.11 -21.57
CA LEU A 40 28.36 -5.37 -22.78
C LEU A 40 29.55 -4.58 -23.34
N LYS A 41 30.24 -3.81 -22.50
CA LYS A 41 31.39 -3.02 -22.92
C LYS A 41 32.51 -3.91 -23.46
N THR A 42 32.87 -4.98 -22.77
CA THR A 42 33.94 -5.88 -23.24
C THR A 42 33.60 -6.57 -24.55
N LYS A 43 32.32 -6.93 -24.77
CA LYS A 43 31.87 -7.59 -26.01
C LYS A 43 31.68 -6.64 -27.19
N LEU A 44 31.23 -5.41 -26.96
CA LEU A 44 31.02 -4.42 -28.04
C LEU A 44 32.28 -3.65 -28.42
N PHE A 45 33.17 -3.38 -27.45
CA PHE A 45 34.42 -2.64 -27.67
C PHE A 45 35.62 -3.56 -27.92
N ASP A 46 35.38 -4.83 -28.26
CA ASP A 46 36.44 -5.68 -28.78
C ASP A 46 36.81 -5.14 -30.18
N ASP A 47 37.97 -4.49 -30.28
CA ASP A 47 38.39 -3.60 -31.39
C ASP A 47 38.32 -4.26 -32.79
N SER A 48 38.22 -5.59 -32.84
CA SER A 48 38.13 -6.39 -34.07
C SER A 48 36.88 -6.11 -34.94
N HIS A 49 35.80 -5.55 -34.37
CA HIS A 49 34.52 -5.43 -35.09
C HIS A 49 33.84 -4.05 -34.98
N LEU A 50 34.55 -2.99 -34.57
CA LEU A 50 33.96 -1.65 -34.42
C LEU A 50 33.35 -1.10 -35.72
N GLY A 51 33.87 -1.48 -36.89
CA GLY A 51 33.27 -1.15 -38.19
C GLY A 51 31.96 -1.89 -38.49
N ALA A 52 31.74 -3.06 -37.88
CA ALA A 52 30.51 -3.85 -38.03
C ALA A 52 29.36 -3.34 -37.15
N LEU A 53 29.65 -2.55 -36.09
CA LEU A 53 28.64 -1.87 -35.26
C LEU A 53 27.77 -0.88 -36.05
N GLN A 54 28.25 -0.41 -37.21
CA GLN A 54 27.45 0.46 -38.08
C GLN A 54 26.27 -0.29 -38.72
N ARG A 55 26.28 -1.62 -38.73
CA ARG A 55 25.15 -2.41 -39.22
C ARG A 55 24.27 -2.87 -38.06
N VAL A 56 23.01 -2.44 -38.12
CA VAL A 56 22.00 -2.71 -37.09
C VAL A 56 21.74 -4.21 -36.93
N ASP A 57 21.79 -4.98 -38.01
CA ASP A 57 21.63 -6.45 -38.00
C ASP A 57 22.71 -7.14 -37.16
N TRP A 58 23.97 -6.71 -37.29
CA TRP A 58 25.08 -7.26 -36.52
C TRP A 58 24.98 -6.91 -35.04
N LEU A 59 24.60 -5.67 -34.72
CA LEU A 59 24.36 -5.24 -33.34
C LEU A 59 23.23 -6.03 -32.69
N VAL A 60 22.09 -6.18 -33.38
CA VAL A 60 20.95 -6.97 -32.88
C VAL A 60 21.36 -8.42 -32.64
N HIS A 61 22.11 -9.03 -33.59
CA HIS A 61 22.65 -10.37 -33.41
C HIS A 61 23.52 -10.44 -32.15
N LYS A 62 24.58 -9.63 -32.05
CA LYS A 62 25.49 -9.63 -30.89
C LYS A 62 24.78 -9.45 -29.55
N LEU A 63 23.85 -8.49 -29.45
CA LEU A 63 23.13 -8.25 -28.21
C LEU A 63 22.23 -9.42 -27.82
N THR A 64 21.52 -10.02 -28.78
CA THR A 64 20.54 -11.08 -28.49
C THR A 64 21.18 -12.45 -28.33
N THR A 65 22.11 -12.83 -29.22
CA THR A 65 22.67 -14.19 -29.31
C THR A 65 23.92 -14.40 -28.49
N GLU A 66 24.69 -13.35 -28.17
CA GLU A 66 25.91 -13.49 -27.37
C GLU A 66 25.78 -12.85 -26.00
N LEU A 67 25.24 -11.63 -25.90
CA LEU A 67 25.20 -10.94 -24.60
C LEU A 67 24.01 -11.40 -23.75
N HIS A 68 22.80 -11.30 -24.29
CA HIS A 68 21.57 -11.56 -23.53
C HIS A 68 21.43 -13.05 -23.19
N SER A 69 21.68 -13.92 -24.17
CA SER A 69 21.72 -15.38 -23.97
C SER A 69 22.77 -15.79 -22.92
N ALA A 70 23.99 -15.23 -22.96
CA ALA A 70 25.03 -15.56 -21.99
C ALA A 70 24.67 -15.05 -20.59
N TYR A 71 24.04 -13.88 -20.47
CA TYR A 71 23.54 -13.41 -19.17
C TYR A 71 22.52 -14.39 -18.57
N TRP A 72 21.58 -14.89 -19.37
CA TRP A 72 20.62 -15.89 -18.91
C TRP A 72 21.26 -17.22 -18.56
N LEU A 73 22.26 -17.65 -19.34
CA LEU A 73 23.03 -18.86 -19.04
C LEU A 73 23.78 -18.71 -17.70
N ASP A 74 24.42 -17.57 -17.46
CA ASP A 74 25.12 -17.28 -16.21
C ASP A 74 24.16 -17.34 -15.01
N ARG A 75 22.99 -16.70 -15.13
CA ARG A 75 21.93 -16.72 -14.09
C ARG A 75 21.40 -18.12 -13.84
N TYR A 76 21.12 -18.85 -14.92
CA TYR A 76 20.66 -20.23 -14.80
C TYR A 76 21.70 -21.13 -14.16
N ALA A 77 22.99 -20.99 -14.52
CA ALA A 77 24.08 -21.75 -13.93
C ALA A 77 24.21 -21.49 -12.42
N ASP A 78 24.04 -20.24 -12.00
CA ASP A 78 24.06 -19.87 -10.58
C ASP A 78 22.89 -20.48 -9.81
N GLU A 79 21.66 -20.35 -10.32
CA GLU A 79 20.43 -20.84 -9.69
C GLU A 79 20.32 -22.38 -9.68
N SER A 80 20.71 -23.04 -10.76
CA SER A 80 20.61 -24.50 -10.93
C SER A 80 21.83 -25.26 -10.43
N ASP A 81 22.85 -24.56 -9.92
CA ASP A 81 24.15 -25.09 -9.51
C ASP A 81 24.80 -25.99 -10.59
N SER A 82 24.51 -25.69 -11.85
CA SER A 82 24.98 -26.42 -13.02
C SER A 82 26.09 -25.63 -13.72
N PHE A 83 27.02 -26.31 -14.39
CA PHE A 83 28.14 -25.69 -15.11
C PHE A 83 29.08 -24.85 -14.22
N GLN A 84 29.84 -25.54 -13.37
CA GLN A 84 30.76 -24.94 -12.39
C GLN A 84 31.66 -23.83 -12.94
N HIS A 85 32.26 -24.02 -14.12
CA HIS A 85 33.14 -23.01 -14.72
C HIS A 85 32.40 -21.72 -15.10
N VAL A 86 31.18 -21.82 -15.65
CA VAL A 86 30.37 -20.65 -16.04
C VAL A 86 29.93 -19.90 -14.79
N LYS A 87 29.52 -20.64 -13.76
CA LYS A 87 29.16 -20.08 -12.46
C LYS A 87 30.33 -19.34 -11.80
N GLU A 88 31.53 -19.91 -11.81
CA GLU A 88 32.73 -19.28 -11.26
C GLU A 88 33.09 -17.97 -11.98
N GLU A 89 33.01 -17.96 -13.32
CA GLU A 89 33.23 -16.76 -14.12
C GLU A 89 32.18 -15.68 -13.81
N TYR A 90 30.91 -16.06 -13.71
CA TYR A 90 29.82 -15.16 -13.35
C TYR A 90 30.01 -14.56 -11.95
N ILE A 91 30.31 -15.40 -10.96
CA ILE A 91 30.61 -14.97 -9.59
C ILE A 91 31.79 -14.00 -9.57
N ALA A 92 32.85 -14.26 -10.34
CA ALA A 92 34.01 -13.38 -10.44
C ALA A 92 33.69 -12.03 -11.13
N SER A 93 32.69 -12.00 -12.01
CA SER A 93 32.29 -10.78 -12.73
C SER A 93 31.49 -9.81 -11.85
N THR A 94 30.64 -10.33 -10.96
CA THR A 94 29.72 -9.49 -10.16
C THR A 94 30.39 -9.01 -8.88
N SER A 95 30.24 -7.72 -8.54
CA SER A 95 30.75 -7.15 -7.29
C SER A 95 30.04 -7.71 -6.05
N TRP A 96 28.74 -8.05 -6.20
CA TRP A 96 27.91 -8.66 -5.15
C TRP A 96 28.38 -10.05 -4.72
N HIS A 97 28.50 -11.02 -5.64
CA HIS A 97 28.94 -12.37 -5.26
C HIS A 97 30.38 -12.37 -4.74
N ARG A 98 31.26 -11.53 -5.31
CA ARG A 98 32.60 -11.31 -4.77
C ARG A 98 32.60 -10.73 -3.35
N ALA A 99 31.58 -9.95 -2.98
CA ALA A 99 31.43 -9.45 -1.61
C ALA A 99 31.04 -10.58 -0.66
N LEU A 100 30.11 -11.46 -1.07
CA LEU A 100 29.69 -12.62 -0.27
C LEU A 100 30.86 -13.56 0.08
N GLN A 101 31.85 -13.68 -0.80
CA GLN A 101 33.06 -14.46 -0.56
C GLN A 101 34.01 -13.86 0.48
N ILE A 102 33.86 -12.59 0.84
CA ILE A 102 34.68 -11.96 1.88
C ILE A 102 34.12 -12.41 3.24
N PRO A 103 34.92 -13.06 4.11
CA PRO A 103 34.43 -13.47 5.42
C PRO A 103 34.20 -12.24 6.32
N ASP A 104 33.22 -12.33 7.23
CA ASP A 104 32.92 -11.22 8.16
C ASP A 104 34.12 -10.88 9.06
N SER A 105 34.93 -11.89 9.43
CA SER A 105 36.14 -11.72 10.21
C SER A 105 37.23 -10.90 9.52
N ALA A 106 37.17 -10.73 8.20
CA ALA A 106 38.10 -9.90 7.46
C ALA A 106 37.73 -8.41 7.50
N VAL A 107 36.60 -8.05 8.10
CA VAL A 107 36.15 -6.66 8.23
C VAL A 107 36.28 -6.22 9.68
N THR A 108 37.05 -5.15 9.89
CA THR A 108 37.14 -4.49 11.19
C THR A 108 36.52 -3.11 11.10
N LEU A 109 35.47 -2.86 11.87
CA LEU A 109 34.84 -1.55 12.01
C LEU A 109 35.61 -0.72 13.04
N ASP A 110 35.73 0.59 12.82
CA ASP A 110 36.30 1.47 13.83
C ASP A 110 35.32 1.64 15.00
N ASP A 111 35.80 1.38 16.21
CA ASP A 111 35.05 1.50 17.47
C ASP A 111 34.71 2.96 17.80
N LYS A 112 35.48 3.91 17.25
CA LYS A 112 35.32 5.35 17.53
C LYS A 112 34.62 6.07 16.39
N GLY A 113 33.29 6.00 16.39
CA GLY A 113 32.43 6.86 15.57
C GLY A 113 32.11 6.32 14.18
N HIS A 114 32.46 5.06 13.87
CA HIS A 114 32.10 4.37 12.63
C HIS A 114 32.44 5.16 11.35
N LEU A 115 33.52 5.96 11.36
CA LEU A 115 33.87 6.82 10.23
C LEU A 115 34.44 6.02 9.05
N PHE A 116 35.11 4.92 9.34
CA PHE A 116 35.68 4.02 8.35
C PHE A 116 35.65 2.56 8.80
N ALA A 117 35.69 1.66 7.83
CA ALA A 117 35.87 0.23 8.00
C ALA A 117 37.12 -0.21 7.25
N LYS A 118 37.85 -1.19 7.79
CA LYS A 118 38.98 -1.81 7.10
C LYS A 118 38.59 -3.21 6.66
N VAL A 119 38.89 -3.53 5.41
CA VAL A 119 38.65 -4.85 4.82
C VAL A 119 40.00 -5.44 4.43
N ALA A 120 40.39 -6.55 5.05
CA ALA A 120 41.61 -7.27 4.69
C ALA A 120 41.46 -7.91 3.30
N SER A 121 42.51 -7.82 2.48
CA SER A 121 42.53 -8.44 1.16
C SER A 121 42.62 -9.96 1.28
N GLN A 122 41.81 -10.66 0.49
CA GLN A 122 41.82 -12.14 0.42
C GLN A 122 43.13 -12.70 -0.16
N LYS A 123 43.80 -11.95 -1.05
CA LYS A 123 45.03 -12.43 -1.73
C LYS A 123 46.29 -12.17 -0.91
N ASP A 124 46.26 -11.14 -0.06
CA ASP A 124 47.42 -10.67 0.68
C ASP A 124 46.92 -10.03 1.98
N SER A 125 47.09 -10.73 3.10
CA SER A 125 46.62 -10.28 4.41
C SER A 125 47.32 -9.01 4.91
N SER A 126 48.46 -8.64 4.32
CA SER A 126 49.17 -7.39 4.64
C SER A 126 48.49 -6.15 4.04
N ARG A 127 47.65 -6.34 3.01
CA ARG A 127 46.92 -5.27 2.35
C ARG A 127 45.52 -5.14 2.92
N THR A 128 45.20 -3.94 3.40
CA THR A 128 43.86 -3.59 3.85
C THR A 128 43.29 -2.48 3.00
N HIS A 129 42.03 -2.63 2.59
CA HIS A 129 41.27 -1.60 1.91
C HIS A 129 40.44 -0.81 2.92
N LEU A 130 40.46 0.51 2.81
CA LEU A 130 39.70 1.38 3.67
C LEU A 130 38.39 1.80 2.98
N VAL A 131 37.29 1.61 3.69
CA VAL A 131 35.94 1.98 3.28
C VAL A 131 35.48 3.12 4.17
N TRP A 132 35.18 4.27 3.57
CA TRP A 132 34.67 5.44 4.28
C TRP A 132 33.15 5.41 4.35
N ASN A 133 32.58 5.97 5.43
CA ASN A 133 31.14 6.07 5.66
C ASN A 133 30.41 4.71 5.57
N PRO A 134 30.83 3.69 6.36
CA PRO A 134 30.26 2.35 6.34
C PRO A 134 28.77 2.35 6.68
N GLY A 135 27.95 1.58 5.95
CA GLY A 135 26.50 1.51 6.14
C GLY A 135 25.71 2.60 5.41
N SER A 136 26.37 3.46 4.65
CA SER A 136 25.75 4.50 3.85
C SER A 136 25.70 4.14 2.35
N ASP A 137 24.71 4.68 1.65
CA ASP A 137 24.61 4.61 0.18
C ASP A 137 25.76 5.36 -0.52
N PHE A 138 26.41 6.28 0.20
CA PHE A 138 27.55 7.08 -0.27
C PHE A 138 28.90 6.55 0.25
N ALA A 139 28.94 5.29 0.67
CA ALA A 139 30.18 4.64 1.06
C ALA A 139 31.12 4.49 -0.16
N PHE A 140 32.41 4.72 0.05
CA PHE A 140 33.41 4.55 -1.01
C PHE A 140 34.66 3.86 -0.47
N CYS A 141 35.34 3.13 -1.34
CA CYS A 141 36.54 2.36 -1.02
C CYS A 141 37.77 2.94 -1.73
N ASP A 142 38.94 2.78 -1.14
CA ASP A 142 40.23 3.14 -1.75
C ASP A 142 40.73 2.16 -2.83
N CYS A 143 39.99 1.09 -3.11
CA CYS A 143 40.43 0.10 -4.09
C CYS A 143 40.34 0.63 -5.53
N ALA A 144 41.24 0.16 -6.39
CA ALA A 144 41.32 0.63 -7.78
C ALA A 144 40.00 0.51 -8.56
N TRP A 145 39.20 -0.53 -8.29
CA TRP A 145 37.88 -0.71 -8.90
C TRP A 145 36.90 0.39 -8.46
N SER A 146 36.86 0.71 -7.16
CA SER A 146 36.00 1.77 -6.61
C SER A 146 36.43 3.15 -7.11
N MET A 147 37.73 3.39 -7.26
CA MET A 147 38.28 4.67 -7.75
C MET A 147 37.90 4.98 -9.20
N GLN A 148 37.48 3.96 -9.99
CA GLN A 148 36.95 4.14 -11.33
C GLN A 148 35.45 4.48 -11.35
N GLY A 149 34.81 4.59 -10.17
CA GLY A 149 33.37 4.83 -10.03
C GLY A 149 32.51 3.57 -10.10
N ASN A 150 33.12 2.39 -10.07
CA ASN A 150 32.42 1.10 -10.11
C ASN A 150 32.00 0.66 -8.69
N PHE A 151 30.93 -0.13 -8.57
CA PHE A 151 30.54 -0.76 -7.31
C PHE A 151 31.62 -1.75 -6.88
N CYS A 152 32.19 -1.50 -5.70
CA CYS A 152 33.23 -2.35 -5.18
C CYS A 152 32.67 -3.38 -4.18
N LYS A 153 33.25 -4.59 -4.23
CA LYS A 153 32.91 -5.68 -3.31
C LYS A 153 33.12 -5.33 -1.84
N HIS A 154 34.07 -4.44 -1.53
CA HIS A 154 34.38 -4.05 -0.15
C HIS A 154 33.27 -3.19 0.47
N VAL A 155 32.75 -2.21 -0.27
CA VAL A 155 31.62 -1.38 0.19
C VAL A 155 30.38 -2.24 0.41
N ILE A 156 30.06 -3.10 -0.56
CA ILE A 156 28.93 -4.03 -0.45
C ILE A 156 29.06 -4.90 0.80
N LYS A 157 30.24 -5.51 1.02
CA LYS A 157 30.46 -6.36 2.19
C LYS A 157 30.31 -5.60 3.50
N VAL A 158 30.90 -4.41 3.60
CA VAL A 158 30.81 -3.57 4.81
C VAL A 158 29.36 -3.18 5.08
N ASN A 159 28.60 -2.84 4.05
CA ASN A 159 27.18 -2.49 4.18
C ASN A 159 26.35 -3.68 4.68
N MET A 160 26.57 -4.89 4.14
CA MET A 160 25.92 -6.11 4.65
C MET A 160 26.16 -6.34 6.15
N ILE A 161 27.39 -6.10 6.62
CA ILE A 161 27.73 -6.23 8.06
C ILE A 161 27.03 -5.13 8.86
N CYS A 162 27.02 -3.90 8.36
CA CYS A 162 26.38 -2.76 9.04
C CYS A 162 24.86 -2.93 9.15
N GLU A 163 24.19 -3.50 8.14
CA GLU A 163 22.76 -3.82 8.20
C GLU A 163 22.43 -4.82 9.31
N ASN A 164 23.33 -5.79 9.56
CA ASN A 164 23.16 -6.81 10.58
C ASN A 164 23.63 -6.37 11.99
N ALA A 165 24.50 -5.36 12.07
CA ALA A 165 25.06 -4.88 13.31
C ALA A 165 24.10 -3.96 14.08
N LYS A 166 23.84 -4.29 15.35
CA LYS A 166 23.07 -3.44 16.27
C LYS A 166 23.90 -2.19 16.62
N GLY A 167 23.67 -1.07 15.92
CA GLY A 167 24.30 0.21 16.23
C GLY A 167 24.70 1.04 15.00
N CYS A 168 24.77 0.43 13.82
CA CYS A 168 25.00 1.17 12.59
C CYS A 168 23.79 2.05 12.27
N ARG A 169 24.07 3.30 11.87
CA ARG A 169 23.03 4.23 11.44
C ARG A 169 22.42 3.69 10.14
N PRO A 170 21.09 3.61 10.02
CA PRO A 170 20.46 3.23 8.76
C PRO A 170 20.92 4.14 7.61
N SER A 171 20.83 3.66 6.38
CA SER A 171 21.18 4.47 5.20
C SER A 171 20.31 5.73 5.12
N MET A 172 20.83 6.79 4.49
CA MET A 172 20.10 8.04 4.34
C MET A 172 18.80 7.84 3.53
N SER A 173 18.83 7.03 2.47
CA SER A 173 17.64 6.68 1.70
C SER A 173 16.60 5.96 2.57
N PHE A 174 17.03 5.01 3.41
CA PHE A 174 16.14 4.30 4.33
C PHE A 174 15.58 5.24 5.39
N TRP A 175 16.38 6.15 5.94
CA TRP A 175 15.89 7.18 6.87
C TRP A 175 14.86 8.08 6.23
N SER A 176 15.14 8.66 5.06
CA SER A 176 14.20 9.52 4.34
C SER A 176 12.91 8.76 4.00
N PHE A 177 13.02 7.51 3.55
CA PHE A 177 11.87 6.67 3.28
C PHE A 177 11.06 6.38 4.55
N ARG A 178 11.73 6.05 5.66
CA ARG A 178 11.11 5.84 6.96
C ARG A 178 10.42 7.11 7.46
N GLU A 179 11.03 8.29 7.27
CA GLU A 179 10.42 9.57 7.61
C GLU A 179 9.17 9.83 6.77
N ILE A 180 9.22 9.58 5.46
CA ILE A 180 8.05 9.67 4.57
C ILE A 180 6.93 8.74 5.05
N LEU A 181 7.25 7.48 5.40
CA LEU A 181 6.26 6.54 5.93
C LEU A 181 5.68 6.99 7.27
N ILE A 182 6.51 7.52 8.17
CA ILE A 182 6.06 8.06 9.45
C ILE A 182 5.16 9.29 9.23
N ASP A 183 5.52 10.15 8.28
CA ASP A 183 4.71 11.31 7.89
C ASP A 183 3.37 10.87 7.31
N LEU A 184 3.35 9.90 6.38
CA LEU A 184 2.13 9.25 5.87
C LEU A 184 1.27 8.61 6.97
N CYS A 185 1.88 7.99 7.98
CA CYS A 185 1.14 7.44 9.12
C CYS A 185 0.54 8.54 10.01
N LYS A 186 1.22 9.69 10.13
CA LYS A 186 0.76 10.83 10.93
C LYS A 186 -0.25 11.71 10.18
N ARG A 187 -0.13 11.75 8.86
CA ARG A 187 -0.92 12.54 7.90
C ARG A 187 -1.23 11.64 6.70
N PRO A 188 -2.19 10.73 6.83
CA PRO A 188 -2.66 10.00 5.67
C PRO A 188 -3.11 11.03 4.62
N MET A 189 -2.55 10.92 3.40
CA MET A 189 -2.98 11.67 2.22
C MET A 189 -4.50 11.62 2.14
N ASP A 190 -5.11 12.66 1.57
CA ASP A 190 -6.53 13.07 1.59
C ASP A 190 -7.65 12.02 1.31
N ASP A 191 -7.41 10.73 1.43
CA ASP A 191 -8.40 9.67 1.62
C ASP A 191 -8.71 9.49 3.13
N SER A 192 -8.83 10.61 3.83
CA SER A 192 -9.10 10.61 5.26
C SER A 192 -10.51 10.07 5.51
N ILE A 193 -10.70 9.42 6.67
CA ILE A 193 -12.02 9.17 7.25
C ILE A 193 -12.91 10.43 7.19
N GLY A 194 -12.34 11.64 7.21
CA GLY A 194 -13.07 12.88 7.02
C GLY A 194 -13.64 13.09 5.61
N LEU A 195 -12.99 12.60 4.56
CA LEU A 195 -13.55 12.59 3.19
C LEU A 195 -14.68 11.56 3.11
N ASP A 196 -14.48 10.34 3.61
CA ASP A 196 -15.53 9.31 3.65
C ASP A 196 -16.74 9.75 4.49
N GLU A 197 -16.49 10.39 5.63
CA GLU A 197 -17.52 10.99 6.47
C GLU A 197 -18.21 12.12 5.71
N SER A 198 -17.48 13.04 5.09
CA SER A 198 -18.06 14.12 4.27
C SER A 198 -18.87 13.59 3.08
N VAL A 199 -18.44 12.50 2.45
CA VAL A 199 -19.14 11.80 1.37
C VAL A 199 -20.41 11.13 1.90
N ALA A 200 -20.36 10.49 3.07
CA ALA A 200 -21.54 9.91 3.71
C ALA A 200 -22.56 10.99 4.12
N TRP A 201 -22.10 12.09 4.71
CA TRP A 201 -22.94 13.24 5.07
C TRP A 201 -23.56 13.90 3.83
N THR A 202 -22.81 14.06 2.74
CA THR A 202 -23.35 14.62 1.50
C THR A 202 -24.38 13.70 0.85
N HIS A 203 -24.19 12.38 0.87
CA HIS A 203 -25.21 11.43 0.41
C HIS A 203 -26.46 11.46 1.29
N GLN A 204 -26.30 11.53 2.62
CA GLN A 204 -27.43 11.64 3.54
C GLN A 204 -28.22 12.94 3.32
N MET A 205 -27.53 14.08 3.17
CA MET A 205 -28.18 15.36 2.87
C MET A 205 -28.88 15.35 1.51
N LEU A 206 -28.26 14.74 0.49
CA LEU A 206 -28.86 14.61 -0.83
C LEU A 206 -30.16 13.79 -0.77
N ASP A 207 -30.18 12.68 -0.02
CA ASP A 207 -31.39 11.87 0.15
C ASP A 207 -32.48 12.61 0.93
N GLN A 208 -32.12 13.38 1.96
CA GLN A 208 -33.07 14.24 2.67
C GLN A 208 -33.68 15.30 1.74
N ILE A 209 -32.86 15.95 0.91
CA ILE A 209 -33.32 16.94 -0.07
C ILE A 209 -34.26 16.29 -1.09
N LYS A 210 -33.91 15.11 -1.62
CA LYS A 210 -34.77 14.36 -2.55
C LYS A 210 -36.11 14.02 -1.92
N GLN A 211 -36.14 13.53 -0.68
CA GLN A 211 -37.37 13.24 0.06
C GLN A 211 -38.21 14.50 0.29
N LEU A 212 -37.59 15.64 0.60
CA LEU A 212 -38.29 16.92 0.76
C LEU A 212 -38.87 17.43 -0.55
N VAL A 213 -38.15 17.29 -1.66
CA VAL A 213 -38.64 17.65 -2.99
C VAL A 213 -39.80 16.74 -3.41
N GLU A 214 -39.71 15.44 -3.12
CA GLU A 214 -40.79 14.47 -3.35
C GLU A 214 -42.04 14.81 -2.54
N LEU A 215 -41.89 15.20 -1.26
CA LEU A 215 -42.98 15.69 -0.40
C LEU A 215 -43.64 16.96 -0.95
N ASN A 216 -42.86 17.89 -1.48
CA ASN A 216 -43.38 19.17 -1.98
C ASN A 216 -44.00 19.07 -3.38
N SER A 217 -43.60 18.06 -4.16
CA SER A 217 -44.12 17.83 -5.52
C SER A 217 -45.29 16.83 -5.58
N SER A 218 -45.57 16.13 -4.46
CA SER A 218 -46.67 15.16 -4.39
C SER A 218 -47.98 15.82 -3.92
N ASN A 219 -49.06 15.58 -4.67
CA ASN A 219 -50.40 16.09 -4.35
C ASN A 219 -51.13 15.26 -3.26
N ASP A 220 -50.53 14.16 -2.81
CA ASP A 220 -51.08 13.25 -1.81
C ASP A 220 -49.98 12.71 -0.89
N ILE A 221 -50.04 13.09 0.39
CA ILE A 221 -49.10 12.71 1.45
C ILE A 221 -49.10 11.19 1.68
N GLY A 222 -50.20 10.49 1.37
CA GLY A 222 -50.32 9.05 1.55
C GLY A 222 -49.34 8.23 0.70
N ILE A 223 -48.93 8.75 -0.47
CA ILE A 223 -47.98 8.08 -1.37
C ILE A 223 -46.56 8.12 -0.78
N VAL A 224 -46.16 9.26 -0.22
CA VAL A 224 -44.83 9.42 0.39
C VAL A 224 -44.69 8.60 1.67
N VAL A 225 -45.72 8.57 2.51
CA VAL A 225 -45.73 7.78 3.76
C VAL A 225 -45.59 6.27 3.50
N ASN A 226 -46.16 5.77 2.40
CA ASN A 226 -46.06 4.36 2.03
C ASN A 226 -44.66 3.95 1.52
N ASN A 227 -43.90 4.92 0.98
CA ASN A 227 -42.56 4.73 0.47
C ASN A 227 -41.46 4.94 1.53
N MET A 228 -41.80 5.42 2.73
CA MET A 228 -40.83 5.53 3.82
C MET A 228 -40.39 4.14 4.33
N PRO A 229 -39.10 3.99 4.69
CA PRO A 229 -38.55 2.70 5.15
C PRO A 229 -39.19 2.21 6.46
N LEU A 230 -39.70 3.12 7.29
CA LEU A 230 -40.44 2.79 8.51
C LEU A 230 -41.94 2.78 8.25
N LYS A 231 -42.50 1.60 8.02
CA LYS A 231 -43.95 1.40 7.89
C LYS A 231 -44.61 1.41 9.26
N TRP A 232 -45.36 2.47 9.57
CA TRP A 232 -46.21 2.52 10.77
C TRP A 232 -47.37 1.53 10.60
N ILE A 233 -47.22 0.33 11.15
CA ILE A 233 -48.29 -0.66 11.15
C ILE A 233 -49.35 -0.18 12.14
N SER A 234 -50.52 0.23 11.67
CA SER A 234 -51.67 0.48 12.55
C SER A 234 -52.05 -0.82 13.24
N LYS A 235 -52.03 -0.84 14.58
CA LYS A 235 -52.46 -2.01 15.36
C LYS A 235 -53.93 -2.29 15.06
N LYS A 236 -54.18 -3.41 14.34
CA LYS A 236 -55.50 -3.99 14.09
C LYS A 236 -56.15 -4.38 15.42
N GLY A 237 -57.42 -4.01 15.60
CA GLY A 237 -58.17 -4.12 16.86
C GLY A 237 -58.24 -5.53 17.44
N ARG A 238 -58.19 -5.63 18.78
CA ARG A 238 -58.49 -6.85 19.52
C ARG A 238 -60.01 -7.04 19.60
N THR A 239 -60.44 -8.22 19.20
CA THR A 239 -61.82 -8.71 19.12
C THR A 239 -62.49 -8.92 20.49
N PHE A 240 -63.82 -8.76 20.48
CA PHE A 240 -64.81 -9.22 21.45
C PHE A 240 -64.58 -10.68 21.92
N VAL A 241 -64.79 -10.96 23.20
CA VAL A 241 -65.12 -12.30 23.76
C VAL A 241 -66.29 -12.11 24.74
N GLY A 242 -67.34 -12.92 24.58
CA GLY A 242 -68.60 -12.89 25.33
C GLY A 242 -68.55 -13.47 26.76
N ILE A 243 -69.65 -13.24 27.48
CA ILE A 243 -69.89 -13.25 28.95
C ILE A 243 -70.47 -14.60 29.45
N PRO A 244 -70.41 -14.94 30.76
CA PRO A 244 -71.66 -15.17 31.50
C PRO A 244 -71.70 -14.59 32.94
N ALA A 245 -72.93 -14.46 33.46
CA ALA A 245 -73.40 -13.57 34.52
C ALA A 245 -73.55 -14.20 35.92
N SER A 246 -73.67 -13.34 36.95
CA SER A 246 -74.59 -13.55 38.09
C SER A 246 -75.16 -12.21 38.60
N LEU A 247 -76.50 -12.18 38.64
CA LEU A 247 -77.52 -11.13 38.92
C LEU A 247 -77.61 -10.76 40.43
N PRO A 248 -78.57 -9.93 40.98
CA PRO A 248 -79.87 -9.40 40.46
C PRO A 248 -80.16 -7.89 40.83
N ALA A 249 -81.25 -7.16 40.54
CA ALA A 249 -82.53 -7.33 39.83
C ALA A 249 -83.21 -5.94 39.61
N LEU A 250 -83.86 -5.78 38.43
CA LEU A 250 -85.18 -5.19 38.11
C LEU A 250 -85.58 -3.72 38.51
N PRO A 251 -86.63 -3.12 37.86
CA PRO A 251 -86.95 -3.07 36.43
C PRO A 251 -87.58 -1.71 35.99
N SER A 252 -87.83 -1.52 34.67
CA SER A 252 -89.16 -1.19 34.12
C SER A 252 -89.07 -0.59 32.70
N ASP A 253 -89.54 -1.40 31.75
CA ASP A 253 -90.41 -1.07 30.61
C ASP A 253 -90.49 0.37 30.07
N SER A 254 -90.23 0.55 28.77
CA SER A 254 -91.27 0.39 27.73
C SER A 254 -90.93 1.07 26.39
N LYS A 255 -91.23 0.33 25.31
CA LYS A 255 -91.93 0.77 24.09
C LYS A 255 -91.23 1.61 22.98
N THR A 256 -90.96 0.87 21.89
CA THR A 256 -91.44 1.07 20.49
C THR A 256 -91.02 2.28 19.62
N ILE A 257 -90.52 1.89 18.43
CA ILE A 257 -90.92 2.32 17.07
C ILE A 257 -90.34 3.63 16.50
N THR A 258 -89.88 3.46 15.26
CA THR A 258 -89.47 4.40 14.19
C THR A 258 -90.22 5.74 14.12
N LYS A 259 -89.52 6.82 13.75
CA LYS A 259 -89.80 7.67 12.55
C LYS A 259 -89.09 9.04 12.54
N ASN A 260 -88.75 9.45 11.30
CA ASN A 260 -88.87 10.77 10.67
C ASN A 260 -87.99 11.98 11.08
N VAL A 261 -87.16 12.40 10.11
CA VAL A 261 -87.24 13.67 9.36
C VAL A 261 -88.19 14.75 9.93
N GLN A 262 -87.69 15.95 10.27
CA GLN A 262 -87.98 17.20 9.52
C GLN A 262 -87.25 18.45 10.06
N LYS A 263 -87.13 19.41 9.14
CA LYS A 263 -86.46 20.71 9.14
C LYS A 263 -87.18 21.81 9.96
N SER A 264 -86.47 22.95 10.03
CA SER A 264 -86.91 24.36 10.13
C SER A 264 -86.72 24.99 11.52
N ARG A 265 -86.38 26.27 11.72
CA ARG A 265 -86.41 27.49 10.88
C ARG A 265 -85.64 28.62 11.62
N LYS A 266 -84.97 29.50 10.83
CA LYS A 266 -84.61 30.94 10.99
C LYS A 266 -84.96 31.65 12.33
N ARG A 267 -84.19 32.64 12.85
CA ARG A 267 -83.99 34.00 12.27
C ARG A 267 -83.05 34.89 13.13
N LYS A 268 -82.19 35.70 12.44
CA LYS A 268 -81.70 37.13 12.66
C LYS A 268 -81.33 37.64 14.08
N ARG A 269 -80.56 38.71 14.30
CA ARG A 269 -79.51 39.57 13.67
C ARG A 269 -79.36 40.76 14.66
N LEU A 270 -78.21 41.47 14.61
CA LEU A 270 -77.86 42.80 15.19
C LEU A 270 -76.97 42.70 16.45
N SER A 271 -75.97 43.54 16.72
CA SER A 271 -75.26 44.60 15.99
C SER A 271 -74.18 45.21 16.90
N ARG A 272 -73.07 45.66 16.29
CA ARG A 272 -72.22 46.85 16.61
C ARG A 272 -71.20 46.87 17.78
N LEU A 273 -69.96 47.16 17.35
CA LEU A 273 -69.00 48.21 17.75
C LEU A 273 -68.28 48.13 19.12
N ARG A 274 -66.94 48.04 19.07
CA ARG A 274 -66.08 49.24 19.06
C ARG A 274 -64.82 48.97 18.25
#